data_AF-A0A3D4TCE4-F1
#
_entry.id   AF-A0A3D4TCE4-F1
#
_cell.length_a   1.000
_cell.length_b   1.000
_cell.length_c   1.000
_cell.angle_alpha   90.00
_cell.angle_beta   90.00
_cell.angle_gamma   90.00
#
_symmetry.space_group_name_H-M   'P 1'
#
loop_
_entity.id
_entity.type
_entity.pdbx_description
1 polymer ?
#
loop_
_entity_poly.entity_id
_entity_poly.type
_entity_poly.pdbx_seq_one_letter_code
_entity_poly.pdbx_strand_id
1 'polypeptide(L)'
;MKKFLVLLLLLQTAYAQTNLPYRNAQFPIEKRVQDLLGRMTVEEKAGQLNQLNGGVFTGPAANDPGQQAKMNDVKAGRVGSMLNVIGAAETRAVQKVAVEQTRLGIPMLFAFDVIHGYRTIFP
;
A
#
# COMPACT_ATOMS: atom_id res chain seq x y z
N MET A 1 31.35 32.11 -6.74
CA MET A 1 30.51 32.01 -5.52
C MET A 1 29.07 31.60 -5.80
N LYS A 2 28.30 32.32 -6.65
CA LYS A 2 26.89 31.96 -6.97
C LYS A 2 26.70 30.53 -7.51
N LYS A 3 27.57 30.06 -8.41
CA LYS A 3 27.50 28.68 -8.97
C LYS A 3 27.76 27.58 -7.93
N PHE A 4 28.63 27.84 -6.95
CA PHE A 4 28.92 26.92 -5.84
C PHE A 4 27.74 26.82 -4.86
N LEU A 5 27.08 27.95 -4.59
CA LEU A 5 25.90 28.01 -3.73
C LEU A 5 24.70 27.28 -4.36
N VAL A 6 24.51 27.40 -5.68
CA VAL A 6 23.46 26.68 -6.42
C VAL A 6 23.72 25.17 -6.42
N LEU A 7 24.97 24.73 -6.61
CA LEU A 7 25.33 23.31 -6.57
C LEU A 7 25.13 22.71 -5.17
N LEU A 8 25.46 23.46 -4.11
CA LEU A 8 25.25 23.05 -2.73
C LEU A 8 23.75 22.91 -2.38
N LEU A 9 22.91 23.84 -2.85
CA LEU A 9 21.45 23.75 -2.67
C LEU A 9 20.85 22.54 -3.38
N LEU A 10 21.31 22.23 -4.60
CA LEU A 10 20.85 21.06 -5.37
C LEU A 10 21.25 19.72 -4.72
N LEU A 11 22.42 19.67 -4.08
CA LEU A 11 22.87 18.49 -3.32
C LEU A 11 22.04 18.28 -2.05
N GLN A 12 21.66 19.35 -1.35
CA GLN A 12 20.82 19.25 -0.14
C GLN A 12 19.39 18.80 -0.44
N THR A 13 18.79 19.29 -1.53
CA THR A 13 17.44 18.88 -1.93
C THR A 13 17.42 17.41 -2.39
N ALA A 14 18.45 16.95 -3.09
CA ALA A 14 18.59 15.53 -3.45
C ALA A 14 18.74 14.63 -2.21
N TYR A 15 19.52 15.05 -1.20
CA TYR A 15 19.69 14.29 0.04
C TYR A 15 18.41 14.24 0.89
N ALA A 16 17.58 15.29 0.84
CA ALA A 16 16.28 15.32 1.49
C ALA A 16 15.24 14.42 0.79
N GLN A 17 15.34 14.23 -0.54
CA GLN A 17 14.48 13.31 -1.28
C GLN A 17 14.78 11.83 -1.00
N THR A 18 16.02 11.48 -0.65
CA THR A 18 16.42 10.09 -0.41
C THR A 18 16.16 9.62 1.02
N ASN A 19 16.04 10.53 1.99
CA ASN A 19 15.68 10.18 3.35
C ASN A 19 14.15 10.20 3.52
N LEU A 20 13.53 9.02 3.48
CA LEU A 20 12.10 8.83 3.70
C LEU A 20 11.89 8.24 5.10
N PRO A 21 11.68 9.05 6.16
CA PRO A 21 11.50 8.56 7.52
C PRO A 21 10.47 7.44 7.61
N TYR A 22 9.34 7.52 6.91
CA TYR A 22 8.30 6.48 6.94
C TYR A 22 8.81 5.06 6.57
N ARG A 23 9.82 4.96 5.70
CA ARG A 23 10.45 3.70 5.27
C ARG A 23 11.57 3.22 6.19
N ASN A 24 12.08 4.07 7.06
CA ASN A 24 13.19 3.76 7.93
C ASN A 24 12.66 3.22 9.28
N ALA A 25 12.88 1.92 9.52
CA ALA A 25 12.40 1.23 10.71
C ALA A 25 13.14 1.60 12.01
N GLN A 26 14.25 2.33 11.93
CA GLN A 26 15.00 2.82 13.09
C GLN A 26 14.33 4.04 13.76
N PHE A 27 13.43 4.74 13.07
CA PHE A 27 12.66 5.84 13.68
C PHE A 27 11.42 5.35 14.45
N PRO A 28 10.97 6.09 15.49
CA PRO A 28 9.72 5.80 16.19
C PRO A 28 8.52 5.72 15.25
N ILE A 29 7.55 4.87 15.58
CA ILE A 29 6.34 4.63 14.76
C ILE A 29 5.62 5.95 14.48
N GLU A 30 5.41 6.78 15.51
CA GLU A 30 4.71 8.05 15.40
C GLU A 30 5.39 8.98 14.40
N LYS A 31 6.72 9.05 14.42
CA LYS A 31 7.50 9.87 13.47
C LYS A 31 7.32 9.36 12.03
N ARG A 32 7.34 8.04 11.84
CA ARG A 32 7.15 7.40 10.53
C ARG A 32 5.74 7.64 9.99
N VAL A 33 4.73 7.50 10.86
CA VAL A 33 3.32 7.71 10.52
C VAL A 33 3.05 9.19 10.19
N GLN A 34 3.55 10.13 10.99
CA GLN A 34 3.38 11.56 10.71
C GLN A 34 4.05 11.97 9.39
N ASP A 35 5.27 11.47 9.11
CA ASP A 35 5.94 11.69 7.83
C ASP A 35 5.15 11.09 6.65
N LEU A 36 4.60 9.88 6.81
CA LEU A 36 3.76 9.25 5.79
C LEU A 36 2.48 10.07 5.53
N LEU A 37 1.73 10.41 6.58
CA LEU A 37 0.49 11.17 6.48
C LEU A 37 0.71 12.57 5.89
N GLY A 38 1.85 13.20 6.17
CA GLY A 38 2.26 14.49 5.59
C GLY A 38 2.54 14.41 4.09
N ARG A 39 2.87 13.22 3.57
CA ARG A 39 3.05 12.96 2.13
C ARG A 39 1.75 12.56 1.43
N MET A 40 0.74 12.18 2.21
CA MET A 40 -0.65 11.85 1.88
C MET A 40 -1.40 12.90 1.03
N THR A 41 -1.93 12.61 -0.16
CA THR A 41 -3.10 13.37 -0.67
C THR A 41 -4.35 13.03 0.13
N VAL A 42 -5.42 13.81 -0.02
CA VAL A 42 -6.71 13.53 0.65
C VAL A 42 -7.30 12.22 0.14
N GLU A 43 -7.17 11.94 -1.15
CA GLU A 43 -7.68 10.73 -1.80
C GLU A 43 -6.95 9.49 -1.32
N GLU A 44 -5.63 9.54 -1.16
CA GLU A 44 -4.86 8.42 -0.60
C GLU A 44 -5.20 8.21 0.88
N LYS A 45 -5.46 9.28 1.65
CA LYS A 45 -5.93 9.17 3.04
C LYS A 45 -7.30 8.52 3.12
N ALA A 46 -8.23 8.93 2.25
CA ALA A 46 -9.53 8.28 2.13
C ALA A 46 -9.38 6.82 1.71
N GLY A 47 -8.44 6.52 0.81
CA GLY A 47 -8.10 5.17 0.38
C GLY A 47 -7.68 4.26 1.53
N GLN A 48 -6.89 4.77 2.50
CA GLN A 48 -6.51 4.00 3.69
C GLN A 48 -7.70 3.58 4.57
N LEU A 49 -8.84 4.27 4.46
CA LEU A 49 -10.06 3.96 5.20
C LEU A 49 -11.00 3.02 4.42
N ASN A 50 -10.64 2.66 3.19
CA ASN A 50 -11.47 1.83 2.32
C ASN A 50 -11.08 0.36 2.38
N GLN A 51 -12.05 -0.50 2.66
CA GLN A 51 -11.91 -1.95 2.67
C GLN A 51 -12.75 -2.57 1.55
N LEU A 52 -12.10 -3.24 0.59
CA LEU A 52 -12.79 -3.95 -0.49
C LEU A 52 -12.89 -5.45 -0.21
N ASN A 53 -13.90 -6.11 -0.77
CA ASN A 53 -13.96 -7.57 -0.77
C ASN A 53 -13.15 -8.11 -1.96
N GLY A 54 -12.16 -8.96 -1.69
CA GLY A 54 -11.34 -9.67 -2.68
C GLY A 54 -12.12 -10.64 -3.54
N GLY A 55 -13.17 -11.24 -2.98
CA GLY A 55 -14.01 -12.26 -3.62
C GLY A 55 -13.30 -13.60 -3.79
N VAL A 56 -14.05 -14.62 -4.22
CA VAL A 56 -13.45 -15.90 -4.60
C VAL A 56 -12.82 -15.74 -5.99
N PHE A 57 -11.51 -15.98 -6.10
CA PHE A 57 -10.81 -16.11 -7.39
C PHE A 57 -11.21 -17.43 -8.06
N THR A 58 -12.49 -17.61 -8.44
CA THR A 58 -12.95 -18.77 -9.21
C THR A 58 -12.74 -18.50 -10.70
N GLY A 59 -11.54 -18.81 -11.20
CA GLY A 59 -11.18 -18.69 -12.63
C GLY A 59 -10.13 -17.60 -12.90
N PRO A 60 -9.69 -17.42 -14.16
CA PRO A 60 -8.72 -16.39 -14.50
C PRO A 60 -9.32 -15.01 -14.19
N ALA A 61 -8.83 -14.38 -13.12
CA ALA A 61 -9.25 -13.04 -12.69
C ALA A 61 -9.09 -11.97 -13.78
N ALA A 62 -8.36 -12.28 -14.85
CA ALA A 62 -8.16 -11.42 -16.00
C ALA A 62 -9.46 -11.04 -16.73
N ASN A 63 -10.54 -11.82 -16.65
CA ASN A 63 -11.75 -11.59 -17.47
C ASN A 63 -12.96 -11.05 -16.69
N ASP A 64 -12.86 -10.85 -15.37
CA ASP A 64 -13.95 -10.28 -14.58
C ASP A 64 -13.82 -8.74 -14.49
N PRO A 65 -14.77 -7.96 -15.03
CA PRO A 65 -14.70 -6.50 -15.00
C PRO A 65 -14.67 -5.91 -13.59
N GLY A 66 -15.33 -6.55 -12.62
CA GLY A 66 -15.32 -6.14 -11.21
C GLY A 66 -13.95 -6.32 -10.58
N GLN A 67 -13.25 -7.42 -10.87
CA GLN A 67 -11.89 -7.66 -10.38
C GLN A 67 -10.88 -6.70 -11.01
N GLN A 68 -11.04 -6.38 -12.30
CA GLN A 68 -10.23 -5.35 -12.95
C GLN A 68 -10.43 -3.97 -12.31
N ALA A 69 -11.68 -3.59 -12.02
CA ALA A 69 -12.00 -2.33 -11.36
C ALA A 69 -11.34 -2.23 -9.98
N LYS A 70 -11.45 -3.29 -9.15
CA LYS A 70 -10.78 -3.35 -7.84
C LYS A 70 -9.27 -3.23 -7.96
N MET A 71 -8.65 -3.89 -8.93
CA MET A 71 -7.21 -3.80 -9.14
C MET A 71 -6.78 -2.39 -9.58
N ASN A 72 -7.61 -1.71 -10.37
CA ASN A 72 -7.38 -0.31 -10.72
C ASN A 72 -7.47 0.60 -9.49
N ASP A 73 -8.40 0.33 -8.56
CA ASP A 73 -8.49 1.05 -7.28
C ASP A 73 -7.25 0.85 -6.41
N VAL A 74 -6.72 -0.38 -6.35
CA VAL A 74 -5.45 -0.67 -5.65
C VAL A 74 -4.31 0.14 -6.26
N LYS A 75 -4.14 0.12 -7.60
CA LYS A 75 -3.10 0.89 -8.29
C LYS A 75 -3.24 2.40 -8.07
N ALA A 76 -4.47 2.89 -7.94
CA ALA A 76 -4.77 4.29 -7.67
C ALA A 76 -4.59 4.69 -6.19
N GLY A 77 -4.21 3.77 -5.30
CA GLY A 77 -4.05 4.05 -3.86
C GLY A 77 -5.37 4.28 -3.14
N ARG A 78 -6.50 3.78 -3.68
CA ARG A 78 -7.86 3.98 -3.14
C ARG A 78 -8.31 2.86 -2.20
N VAL A 79 -7.42 1.96 -1.79
CA VAL A 79 -7.73 0.77 -0.99
C VAL A 79 -6.66 0.57 0.08
N GLY A 80 -7.07 0.51 1.35
CA GLY A 80 -6.19 0.29 2.49
C GLY A 80 -6.16 -1.17 2.93
N SER A 81 -7.29 -1.87 2.77
CA SER A 81 -7.40 -3.28 3.12
C SER A 81 -8.30 -4.07 2.17
N MET A 82 -8.13 -5.38 2.16
CA MET A 82 -9.04 -6.30 1.49
C MET A 82 -9.49 -7.44 2.40
N LEU A 83 -10.79 -7.75 2.36
CA LEU A 83 -11.38 -8.91 3.02
C LEU A 83 -11.47 -10.08 2.02
N ASN A 84 -11.22 -11.32 2.44
CA ASN A 84 -11.45 -12.53 1.65
C ASN A 84 -10.56 -12.72 0.39
N VAL A 85 -9.32 -12.24 0.38
CA VAL A 85 -8.34 -12.60 -0.67
C VAL A 85 -7.67 -13.92 -0.32
N ILE A 86 -8.28 -15.03 -0.74
CA ILE A 86 -7.83 -16.39 -0.35
C ILE A 86 -6.58 -16.80 -1.11
N GLY A 87 -5.58 -17.31 -0.39
CA GLY A 87 -4.38 -17.93 -0.97
C GLY A 87 -3.15 -17.03 -0.93
N ALA A 88 -1.98 -17.64 -0.68
CA ALA A 88 -0.72 -16.91 -0.55
C ALA A 88 -0.25 -16.30 -1.88
N ALA A 89 -0.50 -16.98 -3.01
CA ALA A 89 -0.11 -16.51 -4.33
C ALA A 89 -0.93 -15.27 -4.72
N GLU A 90 -2.23 -15.32 -4.51
CA GLU A 90 -3.20 -14.25 -4.78
C GLU A 90 -2.90 -13.05 -3.88
N THR A 91 -2.78 -13.28 -2.56
CA THR A 91 -2.41 -12.23 -1.60
C THR A 91 -1.12 -11.53 -2.02
N ARG A 92 -0.09 -12.30 -2.41
CA ARG A 92 1.19 -11.75 -2.86
C ARG A 92 1.04 -10.94 -4.16
N ALA A 93 0.24 -11.40 -5.11
CA ALA A 93 0.03 -10.71 -6.38
C ALA A 93 -0.60 -9.33 -6.14
N VAL A 94 -1.65 -9.26 -5.31
CA VAL A 94 -2.30 -7.99 -4.97
C VAL A 94 -1.35 -7.09 -4.15
N GLN A 95 -0.64 -7.64 -3.15
CA GLN A 95 0.29 -6.87 -2.33
C GLN A 95 1.46 -6.30 -3.15
N LYS A 96 1.96 -7.05 -4.15
CA LYS A 96 2.99 -6.57 -5.07
C LYS A 96 2.54 -5.33 -5.82
N VAL A 97 1.27 -5.28 -6.26
CA VAL A 97 0.71 -4.08 -6.89
C VAL A 97 0.68 -2.90 -5.93
N ALA A 98 0.18 -3.09 -4.70
CA ALA A 98 0.12 -2.03 -3.70
C ALA A 98 1.51 -1.44 -3.38
N VAL A 99 2.53 -2.29 -3.24
CA VAL A 99 3.88 -1.87 -2.86
C VAL A 99 4.67 -1.30 -4.04
N GLU A 100 4.56 -1.88 -5.24
CA GLU A 100 5.42 -1.55 -6.38
C GLU A 100 4.79 -0.57 -7.37
N GLN A 101 3.45 -0.45 -7.40
CA GLN A 101 2.74 0.34 -8.42
C GLN A 101 2.01 1.56 -7.85
N THR A 102 1.96 1.75 -6.53
CA THR A 102 1.42 2.96 -5.92
C THR A 102 2.52 3.95 -5.58
N ARG A 103 2.17 5.25 -5.53
CA ARG A 103 3.10 6.35 -5.34
C ARG A 103 3.94 6.25 -4.05
N LEU A 104 3.32 5.79 -2.95
CA LEU A 104 3.98 5.69 -1.64
C LEU A 104 4.37 4.25 -1.28
N GLY A 105 3.87 3.24 -2.00
CA GLY A 105 4.17 1.83 -1.75
C GLY A 105 3.68 1.36 -0.38
N ILE A 106 2.51 1.86 0.06
CA ILE A 106 1.92 1.49 1.35
C ILE A 106 1.37 0.06 1.22
N PRO A 107 1.80 -0.90 2.06
CA PRO A 107 1.27 -2.26 2.02
C PRO A 107 -0.18 -2.28 2.52
N MET A 108 -0.99 -3.19 1.98
CA MET A 108 -2.37 -3.39 2.42
C MET A 108 -2.48 -4.42 3.53
N LEU A 109 -3.55 -4.29 4.32
CA LEU A 109 -4.01 -5.31 5.24
C LEU A 109 -4.89 -6.34 4.50
N PHE A 110 -4.74 -7.61 4.83
CA PHE A 110 -5.60 -8.69 4.34
C PHE A 110 -6.34 -9.30 5.53
N ALA A 111 -7.66 -9.15 5.52
CA ALA A 111 -8.53 -9.58 6.60
C ALA A 111 -9.30 -10.84 6.22
N PHE A 112 -9.66 -11.62 7.23
CA PHE A 112 -10.48 -12.82 7.13
C PHE A 112 -11.30 -13.00 8.39
N ASP A 113 -12.50 -13.52 8.22
CA ASP A 113 -13.32 -14.03 9.32
C ASP A 113 -12.85 -15.44 9.72
N VAL A 114 -11.71 -15.52 10.42
CA VAL A 114 -11.18 -16.78 10.96
C VAL A 114 -11.70 -16.97 12.38
N ILE A 115 -12.98 -17.38 12.48
CA ILE A 115 -13.69 -17.43 13.77
C ILE A 115 -13.31 -18.65 14.60
N HIS A 116 -13.35 -19.83 13.99
CA HIS A 116 -13.08 -21.11 14.66
C HIS A 116 -12.14 -21.99 13.83
N GLY A 117 -11.14 -21.38 13.20
CA GLY A 117 -10.15 -22.04 12.35
C GLY A 117 -10.29 -21.74 10.86
N TYR A 118 -9.19 -21.90 10.12
CA TYR A 118 -9.10 -21.55 8.70
C TYR A 118 -9.23 -22.77 7.78
N ARG A 119 -8.33 -23.75 7.93
CA ARG A 119 -8.39 -25.03 7.22
C ARG A 119 -8.88 -26.16 8.13
N THR A 120 -8.29 -26.25 9.31
CA THR A 120 -8.77 -27.12 10.39
C THR A 120 -9.78 -26.33 11.21
N ILE A 121 -10.98 -26.89 11.33
CA ILE A 121 -12.14 -26.23 11.92
C ILE A 121 -12.39 -26.80 13.33
N PHE A 122 -12.63 -25.90 14.29
CA PHE A 122 -12.98 -26.19 15.67
C PHE A 122 -14.48 -25.94 15.91
N PRO A 123 -15.12 -26.66 16.84
CA PRO A 123 -16.47 -26.34 17.33
C PRO A 123 -16.55 -24.98 18.03
#